data_AF-A0A7C7FWI6-F1
#
_entry.id   AF-A0A7C7FWI6-F1
#
_cell.length_a   1.000
_cell.length_b   1.000
_cell.length_c   1.000
_cell.angle_alpha   90.00
_cell.angle_beta   90.00
_cell.angle_gamma   90.00
#
_symmetry.space_group_name_H-M   'P 1'
#
loop_
_entity.id
_entity.type
_entity.pdbx_description
1 polymer ?
#
loop_
_entity_poly.entity_id
_entity_poly.type
_entity_poly.pdbx_seq_one_letter_code
_entity_poly.pdbx_strand_id
1 'polypeptide(L)'
;YAGSMSGGVDLRPFDNNWGLPRILGAYKEFPDRWKELSVVGIVENMDEPTTQRFIFDCGSNDFFLEVNRNLHKVMTEKGIVHEYTERPGTHDWNYWRVSVVEHLEFFKDAFESTFEYENENSLKHFSGKKAED
;
A
#
# COMPACT_ATOMS: atom_id res chain seq x y z
N TYR A 1 -1.10 8.18 2.83
CA TYR A 1 -1.81 7.29 1.88
C TYR A 1 -0.75 6.59 1.07
N ALA A 2 -0.96 5.35 0.64
CA ALA A 2 0.01 4.63 -0.18
C ALA A 2 -0.68 3.69 -1.18
N GLY A 3 -0.02 3.45 -2.32
CA GLY A 3 -0.58 2.75 -3.47
C GLY A 3 0.41 1.74 -4.05
N SER A 4 -0.06 0.58 -4.53
CA SER A 4 0.76 -0.36 -5.31
C SER A 4 -0.01 -1.00 -6.46
N MET A 5 0.54 -0.95 -7.68
CA MET A 5 -0.05 -1.53 -8.88
C MET A 5 0.82 -2.71 -9.33
N SER A 6 0.28 -3.92 -9.32
CA SER A 6 1.05 -5.16 -9.52
C SER A 6 2.28 -5.28 -8.63
N GLY A 7 2.14 -5.00 -7.32
CA GLY A 7 3.28 -4.88 -6.42
C GLY A 7 4.03 -6.19 -6.15
N GLY A 8 5.37 -6.14 -6.15
CA GLY A 8 6.24 -7.17 -5.57
C GLY A 8 6.25 -7.11 -4.04
N VAL A 9 5.11 -7.43 -3.42
CA VAL A 9 4.85 -7.24 -1.98
C VAL A 9 5.38 -8.34 -1.08
N ASP A 10 5.79 -9.47 -1.67
CA ASP A 10 6.50 -10.55 -1.02
C ASP A 10 7.70 -10.94 -1.88
N LEU A 11 8.89 -10.84 -1.31
CA LEU A 11 10.14 -11.10 -2.02
C LEU A 11 10.50 -12.58 -2.03
N ARG A 12 10.00 -13.35 -1.05
CA ARG A 12 10.42 -14.74 -0.78
C ARG A 12 10.23 -15.69 -1.98
N PRO A 13 9.14 -15.61 -2.78
CA PRO A 13 8.97 -16.49 -3.93
C PRO A 13 9.91 -16.18 -5.11
N PHE A 14 10.65 -15.08 -5.05
CA PHE A 14 11.44 -14.54 -6.17
C PHE A 14 12.94 -14.50 -5.84
N ASP A 15 13.41 -15.52 -5.11
CA ASP A 15 14.73 -15.60 -4.51
C ASP A 15 15.92 -15.62 -5.50
N ASN A 16 15.65 -15.66 -6.81
CA ASN A 16 16.65 -15.62 -7.87
C ASN A 16 16.44 -14.47 -8.87
N ASN A 17 15.47 -13.59 -8.63
CA ASN A 17 15.05 -12.57 -9.59
C ASN A 17 15.61 -11.18 -9.28
N TRP A 18 15.67 -10.32 -10.30
CA TRP A 18 15.95 -8.87 -10.22
C TRP A 18 17.19 -8.46 -9.42
N GLY A 19 18.16 -9.37 -9.27
CA GLY A 19 19.36 -9.12 -8.48
C GLY A 19 19.13 -9.05 -6.97
N LEU A 20 17.94 -9.43 -6.47
CA LEU A 20 17.62 -9.43 -5.04
C LEU A 20 18.68 -10.14 -4.18
N PRO A 21 19.25 -11.30 -4.58
CA PRO A 21 20.30 -11.96 -3.80
C PRO A 21 21.57 -11.14 -3.62
N ARG A 22 21.87 -10.19 -4.51
CA ARG A 22 23.03 -9.31 -4.37
C ARG A 22 22.84 -8.26 -3.27
N ILE A 23 21.58 -7.93 -2.97
CA ILE A 23 21.20 -6.91 -1.99
C ILE A 23 20.87 -7.59 -0.65
N LEU A 24 20.08 -8.66 -0.70
CA LEU A 24 19.54 -9.36 0.46
C LEU A 24 20.42 -10.54 0.91
N GLY A 25 21.41 -10.95 0.11
CA GLY A 25 22.07 -12.24 0.30
C GLY A 25 21.19 -13.41 -0.13
N ALA A 26 21.77 -14.62 -0.19
CA ALA A 26 21.03 -15.82 -0.58
C ALA A 26 19.90 -16.11 0.42
N TYR A 27 18.69 -16.37 -0.08
CA TYR A 27 17.51 -16.62 0.77
C TYR A 27 17.73 -17.77 1.77
N LYS A 28 18.44 -18.83 1.34
CA LYS A 28 18.77 -19.98 2.20
C LYS A 28 19.63 -19.62 3.40
N GLU A 29 20.43 -18.58 3.30
CA GLU A 29 21.33 -18.12 4.37
C GLU A 29 20.69 -17.04 5.23
N PHE A 30 19.83 -16.21 4.64
CA PHE A 30 19.22 -15.05 5.31
C PHE A 30 17.69 -15.03 5.20
N PRO A 31 16.95 -16.10 5.55
CA PRO A 31 15.51 -16.17 5.31
C PRO A 31 14.72 -15.07 6.05
N ASP A 32 15.14 -14.72 7.27
CA ASP A 32 14.48 -13.69 8.07
C ASP A 32 14.57 -12.32 7.41
N ARG A 33 15.71 -11.98 6.79
CA ARG A 33 15.89 -10.69 6.08
C ARG A 33 14.90 -10.55 4.92
N TRP A 34 14.65 -11.63 4.18
CA TRP A 34 13.69 -11.62 3.09
C TRP A 34 12.25 -11.46 3.58
N LYS A 35 11.91 -12.07 4.72
CA LYS A 35 10.62 -11.87 5.38
C LYS A 35 10.47 -10.44 5.90
N GLU A 36 11.42 -9.96 6.69
CA GLU A 36 11.39 -8.64 7.33
C GLU A 36 11.36 -7.47 6.35
N LEU A 37 11.95 -7.65 5.16
CA LEU A 37 11.95 -6.63 4.11
C LEU A 37 10.84 -6.81 3.07
N SER A 38 10.00 -7.85 3.21
CA SER A 38 8.79 -8.00 2.42
C SER A 38 7.64 -7.21 3.06
N VAL A 39 6.84 -6.52 2.26
CA VAL A 39 5.68 -5.75 2.76
C VAL A 39 4.74 -6.64 3.58
N VAL A 40 4.46 -7.85 3.10
CA VAL A 40 3.61 -8.79 3.85
C VAL A 40 4.23 -9.21 5.18
N GLY A 41 5.55 -9.40 5.25
CA GLY A 41 6.23 -9.74 6.50
C GLY A 41 6.26 -8.59 7.49
N ILE A 42 6.35 -7.35 7.00
CA ILE A 42 6.19 -6.14 7.82
C ILE A 42 4.78 -6.12 8.43
N VAL A 43 3.73 -6.37 7.63
CA VAL A 43 2.34 -6.40 8.14
C VAL A 43 2.11 -7.54 9.13
N GLU A 44 2.64 -8.74 8.87
CA GLU A 44 2.56 -9.88 9.79
C GLU A 44 3.11 -9.53 11.18
N ASN A 45 4.20 -8.75 11.22
CA ASN A 45 4.91 -8.36 12.44
C ASN A 45 4.36 -7.08 13.11
N MET A 46 3.31 -6.44 12.58
CA MET A 46 2.68 -5.30 13.26
C MET A 46 1.89 -5.74 14.48
N ASP A 47 2.14 -5.11 15.63
CA ASP A 47 1.37 -5.34 16.86
C ASP A 47 -0.03 -4.73 16.78
N GLU A 48 -0.14 -3.53 16.21
CA GLU A 48 -1.37 -2.76 16.10
C GLU A 48 -1.63 -2.30 14.65
N PRO A 49 -2.88 -2.22 14.20
CA PRO A 49 -3.21 -1.72 12.87
C PRO A 49 -2.81 -0.25 12.73
N THR A 50 -2.21 0.08 11.58
CA THR A 50 -1.94 1.48 11.23
C THR A 50 -3.23 2.21 10.83
N THR A 51 -3.26 3.53 11.06
CA THR A 51 -4.30 4.42 10.54
C THR A 51 -4.08 4.78 9.07
N GLN A 52 -2.97 4.33 8.48
CA GLN A 52 -2.68 4.53 7.08
C GLN A 52 -3.68 3.77 6.20
N ARG A 53 -4.33 4.48 5.27
CA ARG A 53 -5.10 3.88 4.18
C ARG A 53 -4.21 3.48 3.01
N PHE A 54 -4.55 2.35 2.39
CA PHE A 54 -3.82 1.78 1.25
C PHE A 54 -4.78 1.43 0.11
N ILE A 55 -4.28 1.54 -1.11
CA ILE A 55 -4.89 0.95 -2.31
C ILE A 55 -3.87 0.05 -2.98
N PHE A 56 -4.26 -1.13 -3.41
CA PHE A 56 -3.41 -1.94 -4.28
C PHE A 56 -4.22 -2.88 -5.16
N ASP A 57 -3.64 -3.25 -6.27
CA ASP A 57 -4.31 -4.07 -7.28
C ASP A 57 -3.32 -4.92 -8.05
N CYS A 58 -3.83 -6.01 -8.65
CA CYS A 58 -3.01 -6.89 -9.46
C CYS A 58 -3.81 -7.48 -10.64
N GLY A 59 -3.11 -7.72 -11.75
CA GLY A 59 -3.70 -8.39 -12.91
C GLY A 59 -4.04 -9.84 -12.59
N SER A 60 -5.20 -10.32 -13.03
CA SER A 60 -5.65 -11.70 -12.78
C SER A 60 -4.78 -12.76 -13.46
N ASN A 61 -3.88 -12.36 -14.37
CA ASN A 61 -2.87 -13.21 -15.00
C ASN A 61 -1.44 -12.69 -14.73
N ASP A 62 -1.26 -11.81 -13.74
CA ASP A 62 0.04 -11.30 -13.31
C ASP A 62 0.75 -12.34 -12.43
N PHE A 63 2.07 -12.44 -12.56
CA PHE A 63 2.87 -13.38 -11.76
C PHE A 63 2.99 -12.96 -10.28
N PHE A 64 2.62 -11.71 -9.95
CA PHE A 64 2.51 -11.24 -8.57
C PHE A 64 1.11 -11.45 -7.94
N LEU A 65 0.15 -12.06 -8.63
CA LEU A 65 -1.22 -12.15 -8.13
C LEU A 65 -1.33 -12.83 -6.76
N GLU A 66 -0.71 -13.99 -6.60
CA GLU A 66 -0.81 -14.76 -5.35
C GLU A 66 -0.16 -14.05 -4.16
N VAL A 67 0.94 -13.31 -4.38
CA VAL A 67 1.56 -12.54 -3.29
C VAL A 67 0.71 -11.33 -2.88
N ASN A 68 -0.01 -10.71 -3.82
CA ASN A 68 -0.95 -9.63 -3.53
C ASN A 68 -2.21 -10.14 -2.82
N ARG A 69 -2.75 -11.30 -3.22
CA ARG A 69 -3.84 -11.98 -2.50
C ARG A 69 -3.45 -12.29 -1.06
N ASN A 70 -2.24 -12.78 -0.83
CA ASN A 70 -1.75 -13.05 0.50
C ASN A 70 -1.63 -11.77 1.33
N LEU A 71 -1.10 -10.67 0.76
CA LEU A 71 -1.07 -9.39 1.45
C LEU A 71 -2.48 -8.91 1.83
N HIS A 72 -3.44 -8.96 0.90
CA HIS A 72 -4.84 -8.61 1.17
C HIS A 72 -5.42 -9.40 2.34
N LYS A 73 -5.21 -10.72 2.35
CA LYS A 73 -5.65 -11.58 3.44
C LYS A 73 -5.04 -11.15 4.78
N VAL A 74 -3.71 -11.00 4.85
CA VAL A 74 -3.00 -10.64 6.09
C VAL A 74 -3.42 -9.25 6.59
N MET A 75 -3.55 -8.26 5.70
CA MET A 75 -4.02 -6.92 6.08
C MET A 75 -5.46 -6.95 6.60
N THR A 76 -6.33 -7.78 6.01
CA THR A 76 -7.71 -7.97 6.48
C THR A 76 -7.73 -8.60 7.87
N GLU A 77 -6.93 -9.65 8.11
CA GLU A 77 -6.83 -10.31 9.41
C GLU A 77 -6.28 -9.38 10.51
N LYS A 78 -5.39 -8.46 10.14
CA LYS A 78 -4.84 -7.41 11.02
C LYS A 78 -5.77 -6.21 11.21
N GLY A 79 -6.92 -6.15 10.51
CA GLY A 79 -7.84 -5.02 10.59
C GLY A 79 -7.29 -3.71 9.99
N ILE A 80 -6.34 -3.79 9.07
CA ILE A 80 -5.78 -2.62 8.38
C ILE A 80 -6.73 -2.20 7.26
N VAL A 81 -7.10 -0.92 7.22
CA VAL A 81 -8.01 -0.38 6.20
C VAL A 81 -7.31 -0.28 4.85
N HIS A 82 -7.82 -0.98 3.85
CA HIS A 82 -7.28 -0.97 2.49
C HIS A 82 -8.32 -1.31 1.42
N GLU A 83 -8.06 -0.88 0.19
CA GLU A 83 -8.80 -1.24 -1.02
C GLU A 83 -7.95 -2.21 -1.86
N TYR A 84 -8.51 -3.38 -2.17
CA TYR A 84 -7.87 -4.39 -3.00
C TYR A 84 -8.75 -4.75 -4.20
N THR A 85 -8.17 -4.70 -5.40
CA THR A 85 -8.89 -5.05 -6.63
C THR A 85 -8.07 -5.98 -7.52
N GLU A 86 -8.75 -6.96 -8.14
CA GLU A 86 -8.19 -7.79 -9.21
C GLU A 86 -8.92 -7.49 -10.52
N ARG A 87 -8.18 -7.36 -11.62
CA ARG A 87 -8.74 -7.07 -12.96
C ARG A 87 -8.08 -7.91 -14.04
N PRO A 88 -8.77 -8.19 -15.17
CA PRO A 88 -8.13 -8.82 -16.32
C PRO A 88 -6.87 -8.06 -16.76
N GLY A 89 -5.76 -8.76 -16.87
CA GLY A 89 -4.48 -8.20 -17.32
C GLY A 89 -3.28 -8.94 -16.75
N THR A 90 -2.10 -8.46 -17.10
CA THR A 90 -0.79 -9.00 -16.72
C THR A 90 0.11 -7.87 -16.20
N HIS A 91 1.39 -8.18 -15.96
CA HIS A 91 2.38 -7.23 -15.47
C HIS A 91 2.87 -6.26 -16.57
N ASP A 92 1.98 -5.40 -17.07
CA ASP A 92 2.28 -4.54 -18.22
C ASP A 92 1.64 -3.13 -18.17
N TRP A 93 2.06 -2.29 -19.12
CA TRP A 93 1.56 -0.93 -19.27
C TRP A 93 0.09 -0.83 -19.64
N ASN A 94 -0.51 -1.86 -20.26
CA ASN A 94 -1.93 -1.83 -20.59
C ASN A 94 -2.75 -1.91 -19.31
N TYR A 95 -2.37 -2.82 -18.41
CA TYR A 95 -2.96 -2.94 -17.09
C TYR A 95 -2.76 -1.65 -16.27
N TRP A 96 -1.52 -1.16 -16.19
CA TRP A 96 -1.20 0.01 -15.36
C TRP A 96 -1.91 1.29 -15.79
N ARG A 97 -2.17 1.48 -17.09
CA ARG A 97 -2.93 2.65 -17.58
C ARG A 97 -4.38 2.69 -17.10
N VAL A 98 -4.98 1.53 -16.86
CA VAL A 98 -6.34 1.45 -16.32
C VAL A 98 -6.29 1.63 -14.80
N SER A 99 -5.40 0.89 -14.15
CA SER A 99 -5.23 0.89 -12.69
C SER A 99 -4.88 2.27 -12.11
N VAL A 100 -4.01 3.05 -12.78
CA VAL A 100 -3.59 4.36 -12.29
C VAL A 100 -4.76 5.34 -12.13
N VAL A 101 -5.85 5.19 -12.89
CA VAL A 101 -7.02 6.08 -12.79
C VAL A 101 -7.67 5.93 -11.42
N GLU A 102 -7.92 4.71 -10.98
CA GLU A 102 -8.49 4.43 -9.65
C GLU A 102 -7.54 4.87 -8.52
N HIS A 103 -6.23 4.70 -8.69
CA HIS A 103 -5.25 5.20 -7.71
C HIS A 103 -5.28 6.73 -7.60
N LEU A 104 -5.38 7.44 -8.72
CA LEU A 104 -5.50 8.91 -8.71
C LEU A 104 -6.79 9.36 -8.02
N GLU A 105 -7.90 8.64 -8.19
CA GLU A 105 -9.15 8.91 -7.47
C GLU A 105 -8.98 8.68 -5.96
N PHE A 106 -8.39 7.55 -5.56
CA PHE A 106 -8.08 7.26 -4.15
C PHE A 106 -7.21 8.33 -3.49
N PHE A 107 -6.18 8.82 -4.20
CA PHE A 107 -5.31 9.88 -3.69
C PHE A 107 -5.96 11.26 -3.73
N LYS A 108 -6.87 11.52 -4.67
CA LYS A 108 -7.64 12.76 -4.67
C LYS A 108 -8.41 12.93 -3.36
N ASP A 109 -9.10 11.88 -2.90
CA ASP A 109 -9.83 11.91 -1.62
C ASP A 109 -8.91 12.17 -0.42
N ALA A 110 -7.68 11.64 -0.47
CA ALA A 110 -6.66 11.90 0.54
C ALA A 110 -6.29 13.39 0.63
N PHE A 111 -6.15 14.06 -0.52
CA PHE A 111 -5.77 15.46 -0.57
C PHE A 111 -6.95 16.38 -0.25
N GLU A 112 -8.16 16.08 -0.76
CA GLU A 112 -9.36 16.87 -0.50
C GLU A 112 -9.79 16.83 0.98
N SER A 113 -9.75 15.65 1.62
CA SER A 113 -10.04 15.52 3.06
C SER A 113 -9.07 16.29 3.96
N THR A 114 -7.83 16.51 3.50
CA THR A 114 -6.84 17.33 4.21
C THR A 114 -7.20 18.81 4.12
N PHE A 115 -7.66 19.29 2.96
CA PHE A 115 -8.08 20.69 2.77
C PHE A 115 -9.33 21.05 3.58
N GLU A 116 -10.29 20.15 3.70
CA GLU A 116 -11.49 20.39 4.51
C GLU A 116 -11.16 20.49 6.01
N TYR A 117 -10.30 19.61 6.53
CA TYR A 117 -9.84 19.67 7.92
C TYR A 117 -9.06 20.94 8.26
N GLU A 118 -8.15 21.37 7.36
CA GLU A 118 -7.40 22.62 7.54
C GLU A 118 -8.30 23.86 7.44
N ASN A 119 -9.26 23.89 6.52
CA ASN A 119 -10.20 24.99 6.39
C ASN A 119 -11.12 25.11 7.62
N GLU A 120 -11.68 24.00 8.10
CA GLU A 120 -12.51 24.00 9.31
C GLU A 120 -11.73 24.45 10.56
N ASN A 121 -10.48 24.03 10.70
CA ASN A 121 -9.65 24.43 11.85
C ASN A 121 -9.11 25.86 11.74
N SER A 122 -8.83 26.37 10.53
CA SER A 122 -8.46 27.79 10.34
C SER A 122 -9.64 28.73 10.68
N LEU A 123 -10.87 28.35 10.32
CA LEU A 123 -12.09 29.09 10.66
C LEU A 123 -12.39 29.08 12.16
N LYS A 124 -12.12 27.96 12.85
CA LYS A 124 -12.21 27.88 14.33
C LYS A 124 -11.15 28.74 15.02
N HIS A 125 -9.93 28.82 14.47
CA HIS A 125 -8.86 29.66 15.02
C HIS A 125 -9.13 31.17 14.82
N PHE A 126 -9.77 31.55 13.71
CA PHE A 126 -10.20 32.94 13.47
C PHE A 126 -11.42 33.35 14.30
N SER A 127 -12.36 32.44 14.57
CA SER A 127 -13.56 32.76 15.37
C SER A 127 -13.32 32.85 16.89
N GLY A 128 -12.15 32.41 17.38
CA GLY A 128 -11.72 32.53 18.78
C GLY A 128 -11.13 33.87 19.20
N LYS A 129 -10.87 34.81 18.27
CA LYS A 129 -10.36 36.16 18.57
C LYS A 129 -11.48 37.23 18.59
N LYS A 130 -12.55 37.00 19.37
CA LYS A 130 -13.44 38.11 19.74
C LYS A 130 -12.85 38.85 20.93
N ALA A 131 -12.51 40.12 20.67
CA ALA A 131 -12.18 41.23 21.55
C ALA A 131 -12.26 40.94 23.06
N GLU A 132 -11.08 40.91 23.69
CA GLU A 132 -10.94 41.39 25.07
C GLU A 132 -10.78 42.92 24.97
N ASP A 133 -11.75 43.63 25.54
CA ASP A 133 -11.75 45.09 25.73
C ASP A 133 -10.75 45.53 26.81
#